data_AF-A0A4Q4CL02-F1
#
_entry.id   AF-A0A4Q4CL02-F1
#
_cell.length_a   1.000
_cell.length_b   1.000
_cell.length_c   1.000
_cell.angle_alpha   90.00
_cell.angle_beta   90.00
_cell.angle_gamma   90.00
#
_symmetry.space_group_name_H-M   'P 1'
#
loop_
_entity.id
_entity.type
_entity.pdbx_description
1 polymer ?
#
loop_
_entity_poly.entity_id
_entity_poly.type
_entity_poly.pdbx_seq_one_letter_code
_entity_poly.pdbx_strand_id
1 'polypeptide(L)'
;TEAEAIALARARNPTGAIAVWATRAPPGLAGRCAEAGIPVLWVEDGFLRSVGLGVNFIPSASLAVDGRGPHYDPRQASALETILAETEFSPALLARAARLRQAIVAAGLTKYNLRRRARPLPASPGRRRILVVGQVEDDASIALGAERVRTNLALLEAVRRAEPEAFLVFRPHPDVETGYRRGYVPRRAARRFADAVAAGGDIGGLFAQVDAVHGITSLAGFEALLRGLPVTTWGMPFYAGWGLTTDMEPPPRRGRALSLDALVAGALILYPRTLDPVSLLPCGPELLLERLADRAAWPRPPLGRQAAVLGWRYMGWWLKQCRRFGLWRR
;
A
#
# COMPACT_ATOMS: atom_id res chain seq x y z
N THR A 1 7.65 26.16 9.83
CA THR A 1 7.33 25.42 11.08
C THR A 1 5.85 25.05 11.09
N GLU A 2 5.39 24.21 12.02
CA GLU A 2 3.95 23.88 12.10
C GLU A 2 3.08 25.12 12.37
N ALA A 3 3.53 25.98 13.31
CA ALA A 3 2.85 27.22 13.64
C ALA A 3 2.69 28.16 12.42
N GLU A 4 3.73 28.28 11.59
CA GLU A 4 3.65 29.02 10.33
C GLU A 4 2.67 28.40 9.33
N ALA A 5 2.64 27.06 9.21
CA ALA A 5 1.71 26.38 8.32
C ALA A 5 0.24 26.62 8.74
N ILE A 6 -0.04 26.56 10.04
CA ILE A 6 -1.35 26.89 10.61
C ILE A 6 -1.69 28.36 10.36
N ALA A 7 -0.77 29.30 10.61
CA ALA A 7 -0.99 30.72 10.38
C ALA A 7 -1.30 31.02 8.89
N LEU A 8 -0.54 30.42 7.96
CA LEU A 8 -0.76 30.57 6.53
C LEU A 8 -2.09 29.97 6.07
N ALA A 9 -2.47 28.81 6.60
CA ALA A 9 -3.75 28.19 6.26
C ALA A 9 -4.94 29.04 6.77
N ARG A 10 -4.86 29.61 7.98
CA ARG A 10 -5.87 30.55 8.50
C ARG A 10 -6.01 31.78 7.61
N ALA A 11 -4.90 32.36 7.17
CA ALA A 11 -4.90 33.53 6.28
C ALA A 11 -5.57 33.27 4.92
N ARG A 12 -5.71 32.00 4.52
CA ARG A 12 -6.32 31.58 3.24
C ARG A 12 -7.74 31.05 3.37
N ASN A 13 -8.36 31.15 4.55
CA ASN A 13 -9.76 30.79 4.79
C ASN A 13 -10.69 31.50 3.77
N PRO A 14 -11.59 30.80 3.06
CA PRO A 14 -12.05 29.41 3.24
C PRO A 14 -11.32 28.33 2.43
N THR A 15 -10.23 28.67 1.73
CA THR A 15 -9.50 27.74 0.84
C THR A 15 -8.24 27.12 1.44
N GLY A 16 -7.88 27.48 2.67
CA GLY A 16 -6.67 27.01 3.35
C GLY A 16 -6.82 25.58 3.88
N ALA A 17 -5.82 24.73 3.66
CA ALA A 17 -5.71 23.40 4.22
C ALA A 17 -4.23 23.05 4.49
N ILE A 18 -3.98 22.09 5.39
CA ILE A 18 -2.65 21.57 5.68
C ILE A 18 -2.52 20.17 5.07
N ALA A 19 -1.63 20.02 4.10
CA ALA A 19 -1.25 18.71 3.57
C ALA A 19 -0.02 18.17 4.31
N VAL A 20 -0.10 16.95 4.82
CA VAL A 20 0.96 16.31 5.61
C VAL A 20 1.13 14.86 5.20
N TRP A 21 2.38 14.41 5.07
CA TRP A 21 2.63 12.99 4.89
C TRP A 21 2.29 12.25 6.18
N ALA A 22 1.41 11.25 6.15
CA ALA A 22 0.80 10.74 7.38
C ALA A 22 1.82 10.18 8.38
N THR A 23 2.85 9.45 7.91
CA THR A 23 3.96 8.98 8.77
C THR A 23 4.88 10.10 9.32
N ARG A 24 4.74 11.34 8.83
CA ARG A 24 5.51 12.51 9.29
C ARG A 24 4.65 13.52 10.04
N ALA A 25 3.37 13.22 10.25
CA ALA A 25 2.47 14.11 10.95
C ALA A 25 2.91 14.27 12.43
N PRO A 26 3.08 15.51 12.92
CA PRO A 26 3.33 15.75 14.33
C PRO A 26 2.18 15.20 15.21
N PRO A 27 2.49 14.65 16.39
CA PRO A 27 1.46 14.25 17.35
C PRO A 27 0.49 15.40 17.64
N GLY A 28 -0.82 15.10 17.63
CA GLY A 28 -1.88 16.08 17.90
C GLY A 28 -2.16 17.09 16.78
N LEU A 29 -1.51 17.00 15.60
CA LEU A 29 -1.76 17.91 14.47
C LEU A 29 -3.26 17.97 14.12
N ALA A 30 -3.93 16.82 14.06
CA ALA A 30 -5.35 16.75 13.75
C ALA A 30 -6.21 17.56 14.73
N GLY A 31 -5.93 17.45 16.03
CA GLY A 31 -6.66 18.18 17.08
C GLY A 31 -6.44 19.68 16.97
N ARG A 32 -5.18 20.13 16.83
CA ARG A 32 -4.85 21.55 16.67
C ARG A 32 -5.47 22.17 15.41
N CYS A 33 -5.49 21.42 14.31
CA CYS A 33 -6.13 21.86 13.07
C CYS A 33 -7.66 21.93 13.22
N ALA A 34 -8.28 20.97 13.91
CA ALA A 34 -9.71 20.99 14.20
C ALA A 34 -10.10 22.20 15.07
N GLU A 35 -9.36 22.47 16.15
CA GLU A 35 -9.52 23.67 16.99
C GLU A 35 -9.38 24.97 16.19
N ALA A 36 -8.54 24.95 15.15
CA ALA A 36 -8.30 26.08 14.27
C ALA A 36 -9.30 26.21 13.10
N GLY A 37 -10.22 25.24 12.92
CA GLY A 37 -11.12 25.18 11.76
C GLY A 37 -10.39 24.93 10.42
N ILE A 38 -9.23 24.27 10.44
CA ILE A 38 -8.39 24.04 9.26
C ILE A 38 -8.46 22.57 8.85
N PRO A 39 -8.85 22.26 7.60
CA PRO A 39 -8.80 20.90 7.08
C PRO A 39 -7.37 20.34 7.02
N VAL A 40 -7.23 19.06 7.34
CA VAL A 40 -5.98 18.30 7.16
C VAL A 40 -6.14 17.32 6.00
N LEU A 41 -5.16 17.32 5.10
CA LEU A 41 -5.04 16.36 4.01
C LEU A 41 -3.89 15.40 4.31
N TRP A 42 -4.23 14.16 4.60
CA TRP A 42 -3.30 13.07 4.86
C TRP A 42 -2.79 12.53 3.53
N VAL A 43 -1.48 12.65 3.30
CA VAL A 43 -0.82 12.22 2.08
C VAL A 43 -0.07 10.92 2.32
N GLU A 44 -0.26 9.96 1.43
CA GLU A 44 0.49 8.71 1.38
C GLU A 44 0.82 8.31 -0.07
N ASP A 45 1.73 7.35 -0.21
CA ASP A 45 1.94 6.68 -1.49
C ASP A 45 0.66 5.94 -1.90
N GLY A 46 0.26 6.09 -3.17
CA GLY A 46 -0.77 5.26 -3.78
C GLY A 46 -0.33 3.81 -3.98
N PHE A 47 -1.29 2.94 -4.30
CA PHE A 47 -1.07 1.49 -4.34
C PHE A 47 -0.26 1.02 -5.55
N LEU A 48 -0.36 1.71 -6.69
CA LEU A 48 0.52 1.55 -7.85
C LEU A 48 1.60 2.64 -7.83
N ARG A 49 2.74 2.34 -7.18
CA ARG A 49 3.69 3.37 -6.76
C ARG A 49 4.74 3.69 -7.82
N SER A 50 5.61 2.73 -8.13
CA SER A 50 6.83 2.99 -8.91
C SER A 50 7.53 1.74 -9.43
N VAL A 51 8.51 1.93 -10.33
CA VAL A 51 9.52 0.92 -10.66
C VAL A 51 10.73 1.07 -9.73
N GLY A 52 10.64 0.44 -8.56
CA GLY A 52 11.65 0.39 -7.51
C GLY A 52 11.13 0.90 -6.16
N LEU A 53 11.97 0.81 -5.12
CA LEU A 53 11.61 1.10 -3.73
C LEU A 53 11.74 2.58 -3.35
N GLY A 54 10.88 3.04 -2.43
CA GLY A 54 10.95 4.39 -1.87
C GLY A 54 12.22 4.65 -1.05
N VAL A 55 12.76 3.63 -0.37
CA VAL A 55 14.04 3.72 0.35
C VAL A 55 15.23 4.05 -0.57
N ASN A 56 15.08 3.83 -1.89
CA ASN A 56 16.05 4.20 -2.91
C ASN A 56 15.74 5.56 -3.56
N PHE A 57 14.92 6.39 -2.91
CA PHE A 57 14.53 7.74 -3.35
C PHE A 57 13.77 7.79 -4.69
N ILE A 58 13.08 6.71 -5.05
CA ILE A 58 12.24 6.68 -6.26
C ILE A 58 10.87 7.30 -5.95
N PRO A 59 10.44 8.35 -6.68
CA PRO A 59 9.15 9.01 -6.47
C PRO A 59 7.99 8.10 -6.82
N SER A 60 6.88 8.27 -6.11
CA SER A 60 5.62 7.62 -6.44
C SER A 60 4.88 8.44 -7.50
N ALA A 61 4.32 7.77 -8.50
CA ALA A 61 3.46 8.40 -9.50
C ALA A 61 1.97 8.30 -9.14
N SER A 62 1.65 7.75 -7.96
CA SER A 62 0.31 7.66 -7.40
C SER A 62 0.32 8.13 -5.96
N LEU A 63 -0.65 8.96 -5.57
CA LEU A 63 -0.77 9.49 -4.22
C LEU A 63 -2.17 9.26 -3.69
N ALA A 64 -2.26 8.80 -2.43
CA ALA A 64 -3.47 8.91 -1.65
C ALA A 64 -3.49 10.30 -0.99
N VAL A 65 -4.59 11.03 -1.16
CA VAL A 65 -4.82 12.33 -0.50
C VAL A 65 -6.17 12.26 0.19
N ASP A 66 -6.15 12.09 1.50
CA ASP A 66 -7.32 11.78 2.30
C ASP A 66 -7.67 12.94 3.25
N GLY A 67 -8.89 13.46 3.17
CA GLY A 67 -9.35 14.54 4.04
C GLY A 67 -9.88 14.08 5.40
N ARG A 68 -10.01 12.76 5.62
CA ARG A 68 -10.55 12.18 6.86
C ARG A 68 -9.45 11.51 7.68
N GLY A 69 -8.64 10.67 7.06
CA GLY A 69 -7.57 9.93 7.73
C GLY A 69 -6.87 8.94 6.82
N PRO A 70 -5.67 8.45 7.19
CA PRO A 70 -4.98 7.46 6.38
C PRO A 70 -5.80 6.16 6.26
N HIS A 71 -5.83 5.59 5.05
CA HIS A 71 -6.60 4.38 4.71
C HIS A 71 -6.28 3.13 5.55
N TYR A 72 -5.12 3.11 6.22
CA TYR A 72 -4.67 1.99 7.05
C TYR A 72 -5.07 2.11 8.53
N ASP A 73 -5.71 3.20 8.95
CA ASP A 73 -6.18 3.39 10.33
C ASP A 73 -7.66 2.99 10.47
N PRO A 74 -7.97 1.80 11.04
CA PRO A 74 -9.34 1.35 11.20
C PRO A 74 -10.06 2.01 12.39
N ARG A 75 -9.43 2.90 13.16
CA ARG A 75 -10.09 3.55 14.32
C ARG A 75 -11.08 4.64 13.90
N GLN A 76 -10.95 5.16 12.68
CA GLN A 76 -11.84 6.14 12.09
C GLN A 76 -12.08 5.86 10.60
N ALA A 77 -13.17 6.38 10.03
CA ALA A 77 -13.41 6.26 8.60
C ALA A 77 -12.39 7.10 7.81
N SER A 78 -11.78 6.51 6.78
CA SER A 78 -10.99 7.21 5.77
C SER A 78 -11.87 7.63 4.60
N ALA A 79 -11.40 8.53 3.73
CA ALA A 79 -12.09 8.82 2.48
C ALA A 79 -12.17 7.58 1.58
N LEU A 80 -11.17 6.68 1.62
CA LEU A 80 -11.26 5.39 0.92
C LEU A 80 -12.39 4.52 1.47
N GLU A 81 -12.51 4.39 2.80
CA GLU A 81 -13.58 3.61 3.43
C GLU A 81 -14.97 4.17 3.05
N THR A 82 -15.10 5.49 3.00
CA THR A 82 -16.31 6.18 2.53
C THR A 82 -16.60 5.90 1.06
N ILE A 83 -15.62 6.02 0.16
CA ILE A 83 -15.78 5.67 -1.25
C ILE A 83 -16.28 4.24 -1.39
N LEU A 84 -15.68 3.29 -0.67
CA LEU A 84 -16.03 1.88 -0.74
C LEU A 84 -17.42 1.58 -0.15
N ALA A 85 -17.79 2.26 0.93
CA ALA A 85 -19.09 2.06 1.58
C ALA A 85 -20.25 2.67 0.78
N GLU A 86 -20.08 3.91 0.32
CA GLU A 86 -21.19 4.78 -0.11
C GLU A 86 -21.34 4.89 -1.64
N THR A 87 -20.31 4.54 -2.42
CA THR A 87 -20.38 4.66 -3.89
C THR A 87 -21.36 3.64 -4.48
N GLU A 88 -22.24 4.12 -5.35
CA GLU A 88 -22.95 3.27 -6.30
C GLU A 88 -22.04 2.98 -7.50
N PHE A 89 -21.53 1.76 -7.60
CA PHE A 89 -20.62 1.36 -8.67
C PHE A 89 -21.40 1.00 -9.93
N SER A 90 -21.48 1.94 -10.87
CA SER A 90 -22.18 1.70 -12.15
C SER A 90 -21.55 0.55 -12.94
N PRO A 91 -22.33 -0.14 -13.81
CA PRO A 91 -21.80 -1.21 -14.66
C PRO A 91 -20.60 -0.78 -15.51
N ALA A 92 -20.59 0.47 -15.99
CA ALA A 92 -19.48 1.02 -16.77
C ALA A 92 -18.20 1.18 -15.93
N LEU A 93 -18.33 1.64 -14.68
CA LEU A 93 -17.19 1.77 -13.76
C LEU A 93 -16.64 0.40 -13.37
N LEU A 94 -17.50 -0.57 -13.10
CA LEU A 94 -17.09 -1.96 -12.81
C LEU A 94 -16.37 -2.58 -14.01
N ALA A 95 -16.88 -2.39 -15.23
CA ALA A 95 -16.22 -2.88 -16.44
C ALA A 95 -14.84 -2.22 -16.66
N ARG A 96 -14.71 -0.92 -16.36
CA ARG A 96 -13.41 -0.21 -16.39
C ARG A 96 -12.44 -0.80 -15.36
N ALA A 97 -12.91 -1.02 -14.13
CA ALA A 97 -12.12 -1.61 -13.06
C ALA A 97 -11.66 -3.04 -13.38
N ALA A 98 -12.54 -3.87 -13.95
CA ALA A 98 -12.21 -5.22 -14.39
C ALA A 98 -11.08 -5.22 -15.44
N ARG A 99 -11.17 -4.36 -16.47
CA ARG A 99 -10.11 -4.21 -17.49
C ARG A 99 -8.79 -3.73 -16.89
N LEU A 100 -8.85 -2.74 -15.98
CA LEU A 100 -7.66 -2.26 -15.28
C LEU A 100 -7.01 -3.37 -14.45
N ARG A 101 -7.80 -4.13 -13.68
CA ARG A 101 -7.31 -5.27 -12.90
C ARG A 101 -6.65 -6.32 -13.79
N GLN A 102 -7.30 -6.71 -14.89
CA GLN A 102 -6.76 -7.68 -15.84
C GLN A 102 -5.43 -7.20 -16.44
N ALA A 103 -5.32 -5.92 -16.80
CA ALA A 103 -4.09 -5.33 -17.30
C ALA A 103 -2.96 -5.33 -16.24
N ILE A 104 -3.26 -5.03 -14.98
CA ILE A 104 -2.28 -5.08 -13.87
C ILE A 104 -1.74 -6.50 -13.71
N VAL A 105 -2.64 -7.49 -13.71
CA VAL A 105 -2.27 -8.91 -13.54
C VAL A 105 -1.46 -9.40 -14.73
N ALA A 106 -1.89 -9.10 -15.97
CA ALA A 106 -1.20 -9.51 -17.19
C ALA A 106 0.21 -8.91 -17.30
N ALA A 107 0.38 -7.65 -16.90
CA ALA A 107 1.68 -6.99 -16.85
C ALA A 107 2.54 -7.41 -15.64
N GLY A 108 2.00 -8.23 -14.73
CA GLY A 108 2.70 -8.70 -13.53
C GLY A 108 3.05 -7.56 -12.57
N LEU A 109 2.28 -6.48 -12.56
CA LEU A 109 2.61 -5.28 -11.78
C LEU A 109 2.34 -5.50 -10.28
N THR A 110 3.17 -4.85 -9.48
CA THR A 110 3.12 -4.79 -8.01
C THR A 110 3.38 -3.34 -7.58
N LYS A 111 3.38 -3.04 -6.27
CA LYS A 111 3.67 -1.71 -5.75
C LYS A 111 5.01 -1.19 -6.27
N TYR A 112 6.03 -2.04 -6.25
CA TYR A 112 7.41 -1.65 -6.53
C TYR A 112 7.97 -2.17 -7.86
N ASN A 113 7.25 -3.07 -8.56
CA ASN A 113 7.60 -3.55 -9.90
C ASN A 113 9.09 -3.95 -10.02
N LEU A 114 9.57 -4.75 -9.06
CA LEU A 114 10.99 -5.03 -8.94
C LEU A 114 11.49 -5.82 -10.16
N ARG A 115 12.69 -5.50 -10.63
CA ARG A 115 13.25 -6.09 -11.85
C ARG A 115 13.65 -7.56 -11.68
N ARG A 116 14.08 -7.94 -10.47
CA ARG A 116 14.56 -9.30 -10.18
C ARG A 116 13.37 -10.22 -9.99
N ARG A 117 13.27 -11.28 -10.80
CA ARG A 117 12.23 -12.31 -10.64
C ARG A 117 12.38 -13.05 -9.31
N ALA A 118 11.26 -13.48 -8.74
CA ALA A 118 11.26 -14.45 -7.66
C ALA A 118 11.89 -15.77 -8.13
N ARG A 119 12.54 -16.48 -7.19
CA ARG A 119 13.02 -17.84 -7.44
C ARG A 119 11.84 -18.82 -7.41
N PRO A 120 11.92 -19.94 -8.14
CA PRO A 120 10.97 -21.04 -7.97
C PRO A 120 10.95 -21.53 -6.52
N LEU A 121 9.75 -21.77 -6.00
CA LEU A 121 9.54 -22.37 -4.70
C LEU A 121 9.89 -23.86 -4.71
N PRO A 122 10.33 -24.44 -3.58
CA PRO A 122 10.57 -25.87 -3.48
C PRO A 122 9.31 -26.70 -3.79
N ALA A 123 9.52 -27.92 -4.28
CA ALA A 123 8.44 -28.88 -4.47
C ALA A 123 7.75 -29.19 -3.14
N SER A 124 6.43 -29.33 -3.21
CA SER A 124 5.53 -29.58 -2.07
C SER A 124 4.35 -30.44 -2.52
N PRO A 125 4.61 -31.68 -2.96
CA PRO A 125 3.59 -32.54 -3.53
C PRO A 125 2.45 -32.77 -2.52
N GLY A 126 1.20 -32.64 -2.98
CA GLY A 126 0.01 -32.89 -2.18
C GLY A 126 -0.29 -31.85 -1.08
N ARG A 127 0.51 -30.78 -0.94
CA ARG A 127 0.31 -29.75 0.08
C ARG A 127 -0.10 -28.43 -0.55
N ARG A 128 -1.16 -27.81 -0.02
CA ARG A 128 -1.56 -26.43 -0.32
C ARG A 128 -0.42 -25.48 0.06
N ARG A 129 -0.03 -24.59 -0.84
CA ARG A 129 1.04 -23.62 -0.64
C ARG A 129 0.48 -22.29 -0.18
N ILE A 130 0.98 -21.79 0.94
CA ILE A 130 0.52 -20.52 1.51
C ILE A 130 1.70 -19.58 1.64
N LEU A 131 1.55 -18.40 1.03
CA LEU A 131 2.51 -17.31 1.19
C LEU A 131 2.20 -16.53 2.46
N VAL A 132 3.12 -16.53 3.42
CA VAL A 132 3.06 -15.68 4.61
C VAL A 132 3.91 -14.44 4.38
N VAL A 133 3.26 -13.29 4.26
CA VAL A 133 3.93 -12.03 3.90
C VAL A 133 4.39 -11.31 5.16
N GLY A 134 5.71 -11.21 5.32
CA GLY A 134 6.33 -10.38 6.34
C GLY A 134 6.23 -8.89 6.00
N GLN A 135 6.19 -8.07 7.05
CA GLN A 135 6.08 -6.62 6.96
C GLN A 135 7.12 -5.96 7.88
N VAL A 136 7.35 -4.66 7.71
CA VAL A 136 8.04 -3.88 8.72
C VAL A 136 7.18 -3.77 9.97
N GLU A 137 7.68 -4.20 11.13
CA GLU A 137 6.88 -4.31 12.36
C GLU A 137 6.51 -2.97 13.01
N ASP A 138 7.27 -1.91 12.71
CA ASP A 138 6.98 -0.54 13.16
C ASP A 138 6.13 0.27 12.17
N ASP A 139 5.58 -0.38 11.14
CA ASP A 139 4.70 0.27 10.18
C ASP A 139 3.41 0.75 10.85
N ALA A 140 2.98 1.98 10.52
CA ALA A 140 1.76 2.57 11.06
C ALA A 140 0.52 1.71 10.78
N SER A 141 0.49 0.99 9.65
CA SER A 141 -0.59 0.06 9.33
C SER A 141 -0.65 -1.16 10.25
N ILE A 142 0.45 -1.60 10.87
CA ILE A 142 0.42 -2.62 11.94
C ILE A 142 0.05 -1.98 13.26
N ALA A 143 0.69 -0.86 13.59
CA ALA A 143 0.51 -0.19 14.88
C ALA A 143 -0.96 0.22 15.12
N LEU A 144 -1.65 0.66 14.07
CA LEU A 144 -3.04 1.10 14.12
C LEU A 144 -4.02 0.01 13.66
N GLY A 145 -3.57 -0.85 12.75
CA GLY A 145 -4.43 -1.79 12.04
C GLY A 145 -4.38 -3.22 12.53
N ALA A 146 -3.68 -3.56 13.61
CA ALA A 146 -3.68 -4.90 14.17
C ALA A 146 -3.71 -4.86 15.69
N GLU A 147 -4.37 -5.81 16.33
CA GLU A 147 -4.46 -5.91 17.80
C GLU A 147 -3.68 -7.12 18.34
N ARG A 148 -3.92 -8.31 17.80
CA ARG A 148 -3.40 -9.57 18.34
C ARG A 148 -2.09 -9.98 17.70
N VAL A 149 -1.96 -9.85 16.38
CA VAL A 149 -0.76 -10.25 15.62
C VAL A 149 -0.05 -9.03 15.07
N ARG A 150 1.06 -8.64 15.72
CA ARG A 150 1.82 -7.42 15.39
C ARG A 150 3.28 -7.67 14.98
N THR A 151 3.75 -8.91 15.02
CA THR A 151 5.12 -9.28 14.64
C THR A 151 5.13 -10.35 13.56
N ASN A 152 6.19 -10.41 12.77
CA ASN A 152 6.34 -11.40 11.71
C ASN A 152 6.46 -12.81 12.28
N LEU A 153 7.08 -12.98 13.45
CA LEU A 153 7.16 -14.28 14.11
C LEU A 153 5.80 -14.73 14.65
N ALA A 154 5.04 -13.82 15.29
CA ALA A 154 3.68 -14.13 15.76
C ALA A 154 2.74 -14.46 14.58
N LEU A 155 2.91 -13.79 13.44
CA LEU A 155 2.18 -14.12 12.21
C LEU A 155 2.49 -15.55 11.76
N LEU A 156 3.77 -15.93 11.69
CA LEU A 156 4.16 -17.30 11.31
C LEU A 156 3.59 -18.36 12.26
N GLU A 157 3.65 -18.10 13.57
CA GLU A 157 3.06 -18.96 14.60
C GLU A 157 1.53 -19.10 14.45
N ALA A 158 0.85 -17.98 14.20
CA ALA A 158 -0.60 -17.96 14.03
C ALA A 158 -1.03 -18.69 12.75
N VAL A 159 -0.33 -18.46 11.63
CA VAL A 159 -0.62 -19.15 10.36
C VAL A 159 -0.35 -20.64 10.47
N ARG A 160 0.76 -21.08 11.09
CA ARG A 160 1.03 -22.52 11.28
C ARG A 160 -0.07 -23.20 12.11
N ARG A 161 -0.62 -22.53 13.12
CA ARG A 161 -1.74 -23.06 13.89
C ARG A 161 -3.04 -23.14 13.08
N ALA A 162 -3.30 -22.16 12.23
CA ALA A 162 -4.49 -22.15 11.38
C ALA A 162 -4.40 -23.13 10.20
N GLU A 163 -3.20 -23.39 9.69
CA GLU A 163 -2.93 -24.17 8.49
C GLU A 163 -1.84 -25.23 8.76
N PRO A 164 -2.12 -26.23 9.62
CA PRO A 164 -1.10 -27.17 10.12
C PRO A 164 -0.44 -27.99 9.01
N GLU A 165 -1.21 -28.42 8.01
CA GLU A 165 -0.74 -29.30 6.92
C GLU A 165 -0.19 -28.53 5.70
N ALA A 166 -0.46 -27.23 5.61
CA ALA A 166 -0.06 -26.43 4.46
C ALA A 166 1.46 -26.26 4.37
N PHE A 167 1.98 -26.15 3.16
CA PHE A 167 3.36 -25.77 2.88
C PHE A 167 3.50 -24.24 2.99
N LEU A 168 4.06 -23.77 4.11
CA LEU A 168 4.15 -22.35 4.41
C LEU A 168 5.45 -21.77 3.85
N VAL A 169 5.30 -20.71 3.07
CA VAL A 169 6.41 -19.94 2.49
C VAL A 169 6.44 -18.56 3.12
N PHE A 170 7.46 -18.28 3.91
CA PHE A 170 7.66 -16.95 4.46
C PHE A 170 8.35 -16.03 3.44
N ARG A 171 7.75 -14.88 3.16
CA ARG A 171 8.35 -13.80 2.36
C ARG A 171 8.71 -12.63 3.29
N PRO A 172 9.99 -12.45 3.66
CA PRO A 172 10.43 -11.27 4.40
C PRO A 172 10.16 -9.99 3.60
N HIS A 173 9.91 -8.87 4.28
CA HIS A 173 9.73 -7.58 3.61
C HIS A 173 11.07 -7.07 3.02
N PRO A 174 11.12 -6.52 1.80
CA PRO A 174 12.37 -6.07 1.16
C PRO A 174 13.14 -5.04 2.01
N ASP A 175 12.45 -4.10 2.67
CA ASP A 175 13.11 -3.11 3.55
C ASP A 175 13.65 -3.70 4.86
N VAL A 176 13.17 -4.88 5.28
CA VAL A 176 13.72 -5.63 6.42
C VAL A 176 14.96 -6.39 5.97
N GLU A 177 14.95 -6.95 4.76
CA GLU A 177 16.10 -7.67 4.19
C GLU A 177 17.34 -6.78 4.02
N THR A 178 17.16 -5.46 3.83
CA THR A 178 18.26 -4.49 3.74
C THR A 178 18.84 -4.09 5.10
N GLY A 179 18.23 -4.52 6.21
CA GLY A 179 18.70 -4.27 7.57
C GLY A 179 18.32 -2.89 8.15
N TYR A 180 17.61 -2.05 7.39
CA TYR A 180 17.27 -0.69 7.82
C TYR A 180 15.97 -0.59 8.65
N ARG A 181 15.15 -1.64 8.68
CA ARG A 181 13.82 -1.63 9.32
C ARG A 181 13.60 -2.82 10.24
N ARG A 182 12.74 -2.62 11.25
CA ARG A 182 12.33 -3.65 12.22
C ARG A 182 11.49 -4.75 11.57
N GLY A 183 11.53 -5.95 12.12
CA GLY A 183 10.79 -7.12 11.62
C GLY A 183 11.66 -8.24 11.09
N TYR A 184 12.97 -8.20 11.33
CA TYR A 184 13.85 -9.31 10.99
C TYR A 184 13.49 -10.55 11.79
N VAL A 185 13.15 -11.64 11.09
CA VAL A 185 12.98 -12.96 11.69
C VAL A 185 14.21 -13.80 11.36
N PRO A 186 15.00 -14.24 12.36
CA PRO A 186 16.12 -15.13 12.13
C PRO A 186 15.65 -16.39 11.37
N ARG A 187 16.43 -16.84 10.37
CA ARG A 187 16.05 -18.00 9.55
C ARG A 187 15.73 -19.25 10.38
N ARG A 188 16.46 -19.46 11.49
CA ARG A 188 16.20 -20.58 12.42
C ARG A 188 14.84 -20.45 13.10
N ALA A 189 14.43 -19.25 13.50
CA ALA A 189 13.12 -19.00 14.08
C ALA A 189 12.02 -19.17 13.03
N ALA A 190 12.20 -18.61 11.83
CA ALA A 190 11.23 -18.76 10.74
C ALA A 190 10.99 -20.23 10.37
N ARG A 191 12.06 -21.04 10.28
CA ARG A 191 11.99 -22.47 9.96
C ARG A 191 11.28 -23.35 11.00
N ARG A 192 11.00 -22.83 12.20
CA ARG A 192 10.15 -23.53 13.17
C ARG A 192 8.69 -23.60 12.72
N PHE A 193 8.27 -22.66 11.86
CA PHE A 193 6.88 -22.50 11.44
C PHE A 193 6.71 -22.54 9.92
N ALA A 194 7.68 -22.04 9.15
CA ALA A 194 7.67 -22.05 7.69
C ALA A 194 8.52 -23.18 7.10
N ASP A 195 8.01 -23.81 6.04
CA ASP A 195 8.73 -24.85 5.28
C ASP A 195 9.79 -24.22 4.36
N ALA A 196 9.55 -22.99 3.87
CA ALA A 196 10.49 -22.27 3.03
C ALA A 196 10.56 -20.76 3.35
N VAL A 197 11.69 -20.13 3.00
CA VAL A 197 11.86 -18.67 3.06
C VAL A 197 12.20 -18.17 1.66
N ALA A 198 11.28 -17.40 1.07
CA ALA A 198 11.44 -16.81 -0.25
C ALA A 198 12.04 -15.41 -0.14
N ALA A 199 13.36 -15.33 0.10
CA ALA A 199 14.07 -14.06 0.22
C ALA A 199 14.34 -13.42 -1.15
N GLY A 200 14.20 -12.10 -1.23
CA GLY A 200 14.42 -11.32 -2.44
C GLY A 200 13.45 -11.56 -3.60
N GLY A 201 13.70 -10.83 -4.70
CA GLY A 201 12.87 -10.88 -5.90
C GLY A 201 11.53 -10.15 -5.76
N ASP A 202 10.85 -10.01 -6.90
CA ASP A 202 9.50 -9.45 -6.99
C ASP A 202 8.46 -10.44 -6.47
N ILE A 203 7.61 -9.98 -5.55
CA ILE A 203 6.57 -10.81 -4.93
C ILE A 203 5.52 -11.27 -5.94
N GLY A 204 5.34 -10.56 -7.06
CA GLY A 204 4.41 -10.91 -8.12
C GLY A 204 4.64 -12.31 -8.68
N GLY A 205 5.91 -12.71 -8.80
CA GLY A 205 6.28 -14.06 -9.24
C GLY A 205 5.97 -15.16 -8.22
N LEU A 206 5.76 -14.82 -6.95
CA LEU A 206 5.37 -15.78 -5.91
C LEU A 206 3.86 -16.06 -5.93
N PHE A 207 3.03 -15.08 -6.28
CA PHE A 207 1.57 -15.27 -6.37
C PHE A 207 1.18 -16.37 -7.36
N ALA A 208 1.92 -16.54 -8.46
CA ALA A 208 1.67 -17.60 -9.43
C ALA A 208 2.11 -19.00 -8.96
N GLN A 209 2.72 -19.11 -7.77
CA GLN A 209 3.30 -20.35 -7.24
C GLN A 209 2.63 -20.83 -5.95
N VAL A 210 1.61 -20.11 -5.47
CA VAL A 210 0.92 -20.36 -4.19
C VAL A 210 -0.59 -20.38 -4.37
N ASP A 211 -1.28 -21.01 -3.44
CA ASP A 211 -2.74 -21.20 -3.48
C ASP A 211 -3.48 -20.21 -2.59
N ALA A 212 -2.79 -19.54 -1.66
CA ALA A 212 -3.35 -18.51 -0.78
C ALA A 212 -2.27 -17.61 -0.19
N VAL A 213 -2.70 -16.47 0.36
CA VAL A 213 -1.82 -15.48 1.00
C VAL A 213 -2.33 -15.12 2.39
N HIS A 214 -1.43 -15.13 3.37
CA HIS A 214 -1.69 -14.67 4.73
C HIS A 214 -0.81 -13.45 5.01
N GLY A 215 -1.39 -12.40 5.59
CA GLY A 215 -0.65 -11.19 5.99
C GLY A 215 -1.37 -10.45 7.11
N ILE A 216 -0.66 -9.55 7.80
CA ILE A 216 -1.27 -8.69 8.81
C ILE A 216 -2.09 -7.61 8.09
N THR A 217 -1.41 -6.58 7.58
CA THR A 217 -2.03 -5.42 6.91
C THR A 217 -1.36 -5.05 5.58
N SER A 218 -0.48 -5.92 5.07
CA SER A 218 0.36 -5.66 3.90
C SER A 218 -0.45 -5.47 2.62
N LEU A 219 -0.08 -4.48 1.80
CA LEU A 219 -0.66 -4.30 0.46
C LEU A 219 -0.56 -5.55 -0.42
N ALA A 220 0.40 -6.44 -0.16
CA ALA A 220 0.52 -7.72 -0.88
C ALA A 220 -0.75 -8.58 -0.79
N GLY A 221 -1.56 -8.46 0.27
CA GLY A 221 -2.86 -9.12 0.34
C GLY A 221 -3.83 -8.56 -0.70
N PHE A 222 -3.88 -7.25 -0.89
CA PHE A 222 -4.66 -6.65 -1.98
C PHE A 222 -4.14 -7.09 -3.36
N GLU A 223 -2.83 -7.13 -3.57
CA GLU A 223 -2.24 -7.61 -4.83
C GLU A 223 -2.57 -9.08 -5.13
N ALA A 224 -2.71 -9.91 -4.09
CA ALA A 224 -3.16 -11.28 -4.20
C ALA A 224 -4.65 -11.37 -4.57
N LEU A 225 -5.51 -10.52 -3.97
CA LEU A 225 -6.91 -10.41 -4.36
C LEU A 225 -7.06 -10.05 -5.84
N LEU A 226 -6.27 -9.10 -6.37
CA LEU A 226 -6.31 -8.75 -7.80
C LEU A 226 -6.14 -9.96 -8.73
N ARG A 227 -5.37 -10.95 -8.27
CA ARG A 227 -5.04 -12.21 -8.97
C ARG A 227 -6.02 -13.35 -8.66
N GLY A 228 -7.06 -13.10 -7.86
CA GLY A 228 -8.06 -14.10 -7.49
C GLY A 228 -7.57 -15.11 -6.45
N LEU A 229 -6.48 -14.82 -5.73
CA LEU A 229 -6.02 -15.69 -4.65
C LEU A 229 -6.89 -15.49 -3.39
N PRO A 230 -7.23 -16.56 -2.66
CA PRO A 230 -7.73 -16.48 -1.29
C PRO A 230 -6.74 -15.73 -0.39
N VAL A 231 -7.27 -14.80 0.42
CA VAL A 231 -6.47 -13.96 1.31
C VAL A 231 -7.04 -14.00 2.73
N THR A 232 -6.16 -14.30 3.68
CA THR A 232 -6.44 -14.23 5.13
C THR A 232 -5.71 -13.02 5.72
N THR A 233 -6.47 -12.13 6.38
CA THR A 233 -5.93 -10.95 7.06
C THR A 233 -5.86 -11.17 8.56
N TRP A 234 -4.71 -10.87 9.16
CA TRP A 234 -4.46 -10.96 10.61
C TRP A 234 -4.51 -9.60 11.32
N GLY A 235 -4.88 -8.57 10.56
CA GLY A 235 -5.27 -7.25 11.03
C GLY A 235 -6.37 -6.70 10.12
N MET A 236 -6.53 -5.39 10.11
CA MET A 236 -7.62 -4.65 9.49
C MET A 236 -7.12 -3.73 8.35
N PRO A 237 -6.45 -4.24 7.29
CA PRO A 237 -6.07 -3.41 6.15
C PRO A 237 -7.29 -2.87 5.43
N PHE A 238 -7.14 -1.83 4.59
CA PHE A 238 -8.27 -1.17 3.90
C PHE A 238 -9.16 -2.12 3.07
N TYR A 239 -8.62 -3.25 2.61
CA TYR A 239 -9.29 -4.23 1.76
C TYR A 239 -9.98 -5.37 2.54
N ALA A 240 -9.82 -5.44 3.87
CA ALA A 240 -10.54 -6.38 4.74
C ALA A 240 -11.99 -5.94 5.02
N GLY A 241 -12.86 -6.83 5.49
CA GLY A 241 -14.21 -6.49 5.94
C GLY A 241 -15.24 -6.24 4.83
N TRP A 242 -14.88 -6.49 3.57
CA TRP A 242 -15.77 -6.31 2.41
C TRP A 242 -16.27 -7.64 1.81
N GLY A 243 -16.07 -8.76 2.52
CA GLY A 243 -16.45 -10.10 2.06
C GLY A 243 -15.50 -10.73 1.03
N LEU A 244 -14.32 -10.13 0.81
CA LEU A 244 -13.31 -10.60 -0.15
C LEU A 244 -12.14 -11.35 0.52
N THR A 245 -12.10 -11.36 1.84
CA THR A 245 -11.01 -11.91 2.67
C THR A 245 -11.57 -12.73 3.81
N THR A 246 -10.76 -13.66 4.33
CA THR A 246 -10.97 -14.23 5.65
C THR A 246 -10.33 -13.32 6.69
N ASP A 247 -11.14 -12.65 7.50
CA ASP A 247 -10.66 -11.65 8.46
C ASP A 247 -10.56 -12.24 9.86
N MET A 248 -9.33 -12.36 10.38
CA MET A 248 -9.08 -12.84 11.75
C MET A 248 -9.33 -11.74 12.79
N GLU A 249 -9.31 -10.48 12.35
CA GLU A 249 -9.69 -9.28 13.09
C GLU A 249 -10.60 -8.44 12.18
N PRO A 250 -11.92 -8.70 12.16
CA PRO A 250 -12.83 -8.00 11.26
C PRO A 250 -12.93 -6.51 11.61
N PRO A 251 -12.84 -5.59 10.65
CA PRO A 251 -12.98 -4.15 10.89
C PRO A 251 -14.37 -3.80 11.46
N PRO A 252 -14.46 -2.88 12.43
CA PRO A 252 -15.71 -2.66 13.18
C PRO A 252 -16.83 -1.96 12.39
N ARG A 253 -16.54 -1.25 11.29
CA ARG A 253 -17.49 -0.35 10.60
C ARG A 253 -17.90 -0.78 9.18
N ARG A 254 -17.28 -1.83 8.62
CA ARG A 254 -17.51 -2.21 7.22
C ARG A 254 -18.71 -3.16 7.14
N GLY A 255 -19.85 -2.61 6.70
CA GLY A 255 -21.16 -3.27 6.78
C GLY A 255 -21.76 -3.76 5.46
N ARG A 256 -20.97 -3.80 4.37
CA ARG A 256 -21.44 -4.31 3.07
C ARG A 256 -20.41 -5.19 2.38
N ALA A 257 -20.89 -6.10 1.55
CA ALA A 257 -20.04 -6.86 0.64
C ALA A 257 -19.73 -6.02 -0.62
N LEU A 258 -18.52 -6.20 -1.16
CA LEU A 258 -18.10 -5.63 -2.44
C LEU A 258 -17.68 -6.75 -3.39
N SER A 259 -17.88 -6.55 -4.69
CA SER A 259 -17.15 -7.32 -5.69
C SER A 259 -15.70 -6.86 -5.72
N LEU A 260 -14.79 -7.73 -6.18
CA LEU A 260 -13.40 -7.37 -6.35
C LEU A 260 -13.24 -6.14 -7.27
N ASP A 261 -14.03 -6.05 -8.33
CA ASP A 261 -13.96 -4.93 -9.26
C ASP A 261 -14.50 -3.61 -8.64
N ALA A 262 -15.44 -3.67 -7.67
CA ALA A 262 -15.84 -2.51 -6.89
C ALA A 262 -14.71 -2.03 -5.95
N LEU A 263 -14.02 -2.96 -5.29
CA LEU A 263 -12.83 -2.64 -4.48
C LEU A 263 -11.73 -2.02 -5.35
N VAL A 264 -11.50 -2.54 -6.56
CA VAL A 264 -10.55 -1.98 -7.53
C VAL A 264 -10.96 -0.58 -7.96
N ALA A 265 -12.24 -0.36 -8.28
CA ALA A 265 -12.74 0.95 -8.67
C ALA A 265 -12.49 1.99 -7.57
N GLY A 266 -12.84 1.67 -6.32
CA GLY A 266 -12.59 2.55 -5.18
C GLY A 266 -11.09 2.81 -4.97
N ALA A 267 -10.29 1.75 -4.87
CA ALA A 267 -8.89 1.83 -4.46
C ALA A 267 -7.93 2.31 -5.55
N LEU A 268 -8.20 2.05 -6.84
CA LEU A 268 -7.26 2.33 -7.93
C LEU A 268 -7.75 3.38 -8.94
N ILE A 269 -9.05 3.70 -8.96
CA ILE A 269 -9.61 4.70 -9.89
C ILE A 269 -10.07 5.95 -9.16
N LEU A 270 -10.87 5.80 -8.10
CA LEU A 270 -11.53 6.94 -7.45
C LEU A 270 -10.68 7.59 -6.35
N TYR A 271 -9.95 6.78 -5.58
CA TYR A 271 -9.19 7.26 -4.43
C TYR A 271 -7.84 7.92 -4.77
N PRO A 272 -6.98 7.32 -5.60
CA PRO A 272 -5.64 7.85 -5.82
C PRO A 272 -5.65 8.99 -6.84
N ARG A 273 -4.72 9.92 -6.66
CA ARG A 273 -4.35 10.92 -7.67
C ARG A 273 -3.08 10.46 -8.37
N THR A 274 -3.15 10.27 -9.68
CA THR A 274 -2.05 9.73 -10.49
C THR A 274 -1.42 10.80 -11.39
N LEU A 275 -0.11 10.68 -11.60
CA LEU A 275 0.67 11.49 -12.51
C LEU A 275 1.33 10.60 -13.56
N ASP A 276 1.44 11.10 -14.79
CA ASP A 276 2.32 10.48 -15.76
C ASP A 276 3.78 10.81 -15.39
N PRO A 277 4.64 9.82 -15.07
CA PRO A 277 6.04 10.08 -14.70
C PRO A 277 6.86 10.73 -15.84
N VAL A 278 6.36 10.71 -17.08
CA VAL A 278 7.03 11.33 -18.24
C VAL A 278 6.62 12.79 -18.39
N SER A 279 5.33 13.07 -18.62
CA SER A 279 4.85 14.45 -18.81
C SER A 279 4.71 15.26 -17.52
N LEU A 280 4.65 14.58 -16.37
CA LEU A 280 4.37 15.15 -15.05
C LEU A 280 3.01 15.87 -14.97
N LEU A 281 2.06 15.47 -15.80
CA LEU A 281 0.67 15.94 -15.78
C LEU A 281 -0.22 14.91 -15.08
N PRO A 282 -1.36 15.35 -14.50
CA PRO A 282 -2.39 14.43 -14.03
C PRO A 282 -2.80 13.45 -15.13
N CYS A 283 -2.89 12.17 -14.78
CA CYS A 283 -3.32 11.13 -15.69
C CYS A 283 -4.30 10.18 -15.01
N GLY A 284 -4.96 9.33 -15.80
CA GLY A 284 -5.72 8.20 -15.27
C GLY A 284 -4.83 7.00 -14.91
N PRO A 285 -5.34 6.04 -14.14
CA PRO A 285 -4.60 4.85 -13.75
C PRO A 285 -4.19 3.97 -14.94
N GLU A 286 -4.92 4.03 -16.06
CA GLU A 286 -4.58 3.30 -17.28
C GLU A 286 -3.26 3.78 -17.90
N LEU A 287 -3.08 5.10 -18.04
CA LEU A 287 -1.82 5.65 -18.55
C LEU A 287 -0.67 5.39 -17.57
N LEU A 288 -0.93 5.50 -16.26
CA LEU A 288 0.08 5.15 -15.27
C LEU A 288 0.51 3.67 -15.38
N LEU A 289 -0.43 2.76 -15.63
CA LEU A 289 -0.15 1.34 -15.85
C LEU A 289 0.77 1.14 -17.04
N GLU A 290 0.48 1.76 -18.19
CA GLU A 290 1.34 1.70 -19.37
C GLU A 290 2.77 2.16 -19.04
N ARG A 291 2.91 3.23 -18.27
CA ARG A 291 4.22 3.74 -17.82
C ARG A 291 4.92 2.81 -16.84
N LEU A 292 4.20 2.13 -15.96
CA LEU A 292 4.77 1.14 -15.03
C LEU A 292 5.23 -0.12 -15.77
N ALA A 293 4.52 -0.50 -16.84
CA ALA A 293 4.90 -1.60 -17.72
C ALA A 293 6.16 -1.25 -18.54
N ASP A 294 6.26 -0.01 -19.03
CA ASP A 294 7.47 0.50 -19.68
C ASP A 294 8.53 0.93 -18.65
N ARG A 295 9.35 -0.03 -18.23
CA ARG A 295 10.42 0.18 -17.26
C ARG A 295 11.52 1.13 -17.73
N ALA A 296 11.57 1.52 -19.01
CA ALA A 296 12.50 2.54 -19.50
C ALA A 296 11.99 3.96 -19.24
N ALA A 297 10.68 4.13 -19.07
CA ALA A 297 10.05 5.42 -18.77
C ALA A 297 10.31 5.93 -17.33
N TRP A 298 10.93 5.10 -16.47
CA TRP A 298 11.19 5.45 -15.08
C TRP A 298 12.62 5.94 -14.85
N PRO A 299 12.79 7.11 -14.18
CA PRO A 299 14.12 7.62 -13.88
C PRO A 299 14.88 6.64 -13.00
N ARG A 300 16.09 6.26 -13.43
CA ARG A 300 17.01 5.47 -12.60
C ARG A 300 17.56 6.37 -11.49
N PRO A 301 17.54 5.96 -10.22
CA PRO A 301 18.22 6.72 -9.19
C PRO A 301 19.73 6.74 -9.50
N PRO A 302 20.40 7.91 -9.50
CA PRO A 302 21.85 7.97 -9.63
C PRO A 302 22.51 7.36 -8.39
N LEU A 303 23.68 6.77 -8.57
CA LEU A 303 24.46 6.16 -7.49
C LEU A 303 25.19 7.23 -6.66
N GLY A 304 25.36 6.99 -5.35
CA GLY A 304 26.23 7.78 -4.48
C GLY A 304 25.65 9.11 -3.95
N ARG A 305 26.51 10.07 -3.61
CA ARG A 305 26.15 11.36 -2.95
C ARG A 305 25.11 12.21 -3.72
N GLN A 306 24.89 11.93 -5.00
CA GLN A 306 23.88 12.58 -5.84
C GLN A 306 22.43 12.23 -5.44
N ALA A 307 22.21 11.11 -4.74
CA ALA A 307 20.90 10.71 -4.23
C ALA A 307 20.34 11.69 -3.17
N ALA A 308 21.20 12.29 -2.34
CA ALA A 308 20.80 13.26 -1.31
C ALA A 308 20.32 14.60 -1.90
N VAL A 309 20.95 15.06 -2.98
CA VAL A 309 20.52 16.25 -3.75
C VAL A 309 19.16 16.00 -4.44
N LEU A 310 18.91 14.76 -4.86
CA LEU A 310 17.60 14.34 -5.38
C LEU A 310 16.52 14.26 -4.31
N GLY A 311 16.84 13.93 -3.05
CA GLY A 311 15.90 14.02 -1.92
C GLY A 311 15.38 15.45 -1.68
N TRP A 312 16.23 16.46 -1.87
CA TRP A 312 15.82 17.87 -1.85
C TRP A 312 14.97 18.25 -3.07
N ARG A 313 15.36 17.77 -4.26
CA ARG A 313 14.53 17.91 -5.48
C ARG A 313 13.23 17.12 -5.40
N TYR A 314 13.14 16.06 -4.59
CA TYR A 314 11.97 15.23 -4.33
C TYR A 314 10.94 16.00 -3.50
N MET A 315 11.38 16.73 -2.47
CA MET A 315 10.52 17.65 -1.71
C MET A 315 10.08 18.84 -2.58
N GLY A 316 10.97 19.37 -3.43
CA GLY A 316 10.63 20.39 -4.43
C GLY A 316 9.71 19.89 -5.56
N TRP A 317 9.82 18.62 -5.95
CA TRP A 317 8.94 17.94 -6.90
C TRP A 317 7.56 17.81 -6.27
N TRP A 318 7.48 17.32 -5.03
CA TRP A 318 6.26 17.22 -4.24
C TRP A 318 5.52 18.57 -4.09
N LEU A 319 6.22 19.64 -3.68
CA LEU A 319 5.65 20.99 -3.58
C LEU A 319 5.12 21.52 -4.93
N LYS A 320 5.79 21.17 -6.04
CA LYS A 320 5.32 21.49 -7.40
C LYS A 320 4.12 20.63 -7.82
N GLN A 321 4.04 19.38 -7.37
CA GLN A 321 2.91 18.48 -7.67
C GLN A 321 1.64 18.88 -6.90
N CYS A 322 1.75 19.25 -5.62
CA CYS A 322 0.61 19.79 -4.87
C CYS A 322 -0.02 21.02 -5.55
N ARG A 323 0.80 21.87 -6.21
CA ARG A 323 0.29 23.00 -7.02
C ARG A 323 -0.47 22.53 -8.27
N ARG A 324 0.02 21.52 -8.98
CA ARG A 324 -0.61 20.99 -10.21
C ARG A 324 -1.92 20.25 -9.95
N PHE A 325 -2.04 19.62 -8.78
CA PHE A 325 -3.29 19.00 -8.33
C PHE A 325 -4.32 19.99 -7.76
N GLY A 326 -4.07 21.30 -7.84
CA GLY A 326 -4.93 22.33 -7.27
C GLY A 326 -5.03 22.29 -5.74
N LEU A 327 -4.17 21.51 -5.07
CA LEU A 327 -4.15 21.40 -3.60
C LEU A 327 -3.58 22.68 -2.97
N TRP A 328 -2.74 23.42 -3.70
CA TRP A 328 -2.06 24.63 -3.25
C TRP A 328 -2.22 25.73 -4.30
N ARG A 329 -3.10 26.72 -4.07
CA ARG A 329 -3.05 28.01 -4.79
C ARG A 329 -2.11 28.97 -4.06
N ARG A 330 -1.51 29.93 -4.76
CA ARG A 330 -0.65 30.95 -4.13
C ARG A 330 -1.47 31.81 -3.17
#